data_AF-A0A4Q5X517-F1
#
_entry.id   AF-A0A4Q5X517-F1
#
_cell.length_a   1.000
_cell.length_b   1.000
_cell.length_c   1.000
_cell.angle_alpha   90.00
_cell.angle_beta   90.00
_cell.angle_gamma   90.00
#
_symmetry.space_group_name_H-M   'P 1'
#
loop_
_entity.id
_entity.type
_entity.pdbx_description
1 polymer ?
#
loop_
_entity_poly.entity_id
_entity_poly.type
_entity_poly.pdbx_seq_one_letter_code
_entity_poly.pdbx_strand_id
1 'polypeptide(L)'
;MTSVPTAPREFFQSYLPAWFARAGAPAVTSPGALVFHVGAGSYALRLASGALLVEDGAPTDAVLQVSLSEADFAELIRQGGPLFEDGVSDRVLALRSLSLDAERAALIRNVDGSVAFEITEQDLVRTLLLSPGSLVAGAVPPACTVRLAAVDFWALSRGEKNPFELLMDGKIRMQGRMDVAMALSSVLVG
;
A
#
# COMPACT_ATOMS: atom_id res chain seq x y z
N MET A 1 19.99 12.70 -2.07
CA MET A 1 19.61 11.61 -3.00
C MET A 1 19.33 10.42 -2.14
N THR A 2 18.13 9.85 -2.22
CA THR A 2 17.76 8.68 -1.39
C THR A 2 18.58 7.46 -1.81
N SER A 3 19.01 6.68 -0.83
CA SER A 3 19.69 5.39 -0.98
C SER A 3 18.73 4.24 -1.30
N VAL A 4 17.42 4.53 -1.35
CA VAL A 4 16.37 3.54 -1.61
C VAL A 4 16.33 3.20 -3.11
N PRO A 5 16.44 1.92 -3.50
CA PRO A 5 16.41 1.53 -4.91
C PRO A 5 15.01 1.71 -5.49
N THR A 6 14.95 2.25 -6.71
CA THR A 6 13.69 2.45 -7.45
C THR A 6 13.32 1.24 -8.32
N ALA A 7 14.23 0.28 -8.48
CA ALA A 7 13.94 -0.99 -9.15
C ALA A 7 13.12 -1.90 -8.21
N PRO A 8 11.93 -2.39 -8.60
CA PRO A 8 11.04 -3.12 -7.70
C PRO A 8 11.69 -4.37 -7.10
N ARG A 9 12.37 -5.17 -7.93
CA ARG A 9 13.03 -6.40 -7.46
C ARG A 9 14.09 -6.11 -6.40
N GLU A 10 14.96 -5.14 -6.64
CA GLU A 10 16.02 -4.74 -5.71
C GLU A 10 15.43 -4.19 -4.40
N PHE A 11 14.36 -3.38 -4.52
CA PHE A 11 13.64 -2.86 -3.38
C PHE A 11 13.05 -3.98 -2.51
N PHE A 12 12.21 -4.84 -3.08
CA PHE A 12 11.49 -5.85 -2.30
C PHE A 12 12.40 -7.00 -1.85
N GLN A 13 13.32 -7.49 -2.68
CA GLN A 13 14.09 -8.69 -2.36
C GLN A 13 15.36 -8.41 -1.53
N SER A 14 15.86 -7.17 -1.53
CA SER A 14 17.14 -6.85 -0.87
C SER A 14 17.04 -5.67 0.09
N TYR A 15 16.58 -4.51 -0.39
CA TYR A 15 16.56 -3.31 0.44
C TYR A 15 15.57 -3.42 1.60
N LEU A 16 14.31 -3.78 1.31
CA LEU A 16 13.24 -3.78 2.29
C LEU A 16 13.47 -4.79 3.42
N PRO A 17 13.90 -6.04 3.19
CA PRO A 17 14.26 -6.96 4.28
C PRO A 17 15.43 -6.46 5.13
N ALA A 18 16.48 -5.90 4.51
CA ALA A 18 17.63 -5.36 5.22
C ALA A 18 17.28 -4.10 6.04
N TRP A 19 16.38 -3.29 5.52
CA TRP A 19 15.81 -2.14 6.21
C TRP A 19 14.90 -2.58 7.38
N PHE A 20 14.11 -3.63 7.20
CA PHE A 20 13.23 -4.15 8.24
C PHE A 20 14.02 -4.75 9.41
N ALA A 21 15.09 -5.49 9.10
CA ALA A 21 15.98 -6.07 10.11
C ALA A 21 16.68 -5.04 11.00
N ARG A 22 17.06 -3.87 10.44
CA ARG A 22 17.66 -2.77 11.23
C ARG A 22 16.63 -1.98 12.04
N ALA A 23 15.38 -1.90 11.58
CA ALA A 23 14.34 -1.10 12.19
C ALA A 23 13.82 -1.70 13.51
N GLY A 24 14.11 -2.98 13.80
CA GLY A 24 13.72 -3.62 15.05
C GLY A 24 12.23 -3.89 15.12
N ALA A 25 11.72 -4.63 14.14
CA ALA A 25 10.30 -4.90 14.02
C ALA A 25 9.69 -5.71 15.18
N PRO A 26 8.39 -5.52 15.47
CA PRO A 26 7.69 -6.29 16.49
C PRO A 26 7.69 -7.78 16.14
N ALA A 27 7.79 -8.65 17.16
CA ALA A 27 7.77 -10.11 17.03
C ALA A 27 6.35 -10.64 16.73
N VAL A 28 5.76 -10.15 15.64
CA VAL A 28 4.43 -10.53 15.17
C VAL A 28 4.53 -11.40 13.93
N THR A 29 3.50 -12.20 13.71
CA THR A 29 3.32 -12.99 12.49
C THR A 29 2.08 -12.46 11.79
N SER A 30 2.19 -12.16 10.50
CA SER A 30 1.07 -11.63 9.74
C SER A 30 0.03 -12.73 9.47
N PRO A 31 -1.28 -12.40 9.49
CA PRO A 31 -2.37 -13.36 9.26
C PRO A 31 -2.55 -13.78 7.77
N GLY A 32 -1.59 -13.39 6.92
CA GLY A 32 -1.52 -13.67 5.50
C GLY A 32 -0.49 -12.78 4.82
N ALA A 33 -0.48 -12.77 3.48
CA ALA A 33 0.46 -11.97 2.70
C ALA A 33 -0.12 -10.61 2.30
N LEU A 34 0.74 -9.60 2.27
CA LEU A 34 0.50 -8.36 1.53
C LEU A 34 1.22 -8.48 0.19
N VAL A 35 0.51 -8.37 -0.93
CA VAL A 35 1.11 -8.57 -2.26
C VAL A 35 1.26 -7.24 -2.97
N PHE A 36 2.44 -6.97 -3.53
CA PHE A 36 2.69 -5.85 -4.41
C PHE A 36 2.86 -6.33 -5.84
N HIS A 37 1.98 -5.89 -6.73
CA HIS A 37 2.14 -6.05 -8.18
C HIS A 37 2.72 -4.77 -8.76
N VAL A 38 3.95 -4.85 -9.25
CA VAL A 38 4.65 -3.70 -9.84
C VAL A 38 5.09 -4.07 -11.25
N GLY A 39 4.40 -3.52 -12.25
CA GLY A 39 4.57 -3.94 -13.64
C GLY A 39 4.30 -5.43 -13.80
N ALA A 40 5.29 -6.19 -14.27
CA ALA A 40 5.20 -7.65 -14.40
C ALA A 40 5.61 -8.41 -13.12
N GLY A 41 6.21 -7.72 -12.14
CA GLY A 41 6.66 -8.31 -10.89
C GLY A 41 5.54 -8.45 -9.87
N SER A 42 5.58 -9.51 -9.06
CA SER A 42 4.68 -9.72 -7.93
C SER A 42 5.50 -10.13 -6.72
N TYR A 43 5.32 -9.42 -5.60
CA TYR A 43 6.12 -9.59 -4.38
C TYR A 43 5.19 -9.74 -3.19
N ALA A 44 5.19 -10.91 -2.56
CA ALA A 44 4.41 -11.21 -1.37
C ALA A 44 5.25 -10.96 -0.12
N LEU A 45 4.76 -10.10 0.77
CA LEU A 45 5.41 -9.72 2.01
C LEU A 45 4.66 -10.37 3.18
N ARG A 46 5.42 -10.94 4.11
CA ARG A 46 4.90 -11.55 5.35
C ARG A 46 5.78 -11.20 6.53
N LEU A 47 5.16 -11.12 7.70
CA LEU A 47 5.90 -11.16 8.95
C LEU A 47 5.86 -12.57 9.51
N ALA A 48 7.02 -13.10 9.86
CA ALA A 48 7.16 -14.38 10.55
C ALA A 48 8.10 -14.18 11.74
N SER A 49 7.54 -14.18 12.96
CA SER A 49 8.30 -14.04 14.19
C SER A 49 9.23 -12.82 14.21
N GLY A 50 8.76 -11.68 13.68
CA GLY A 50 9.52 -10.42 13.61
C GLY A 50 10.51 -10.31 12.45
N ALA A 51 10.60 -11.30 11.57
CA ALA A 51 11.33 -11.20 10.31
C ALA A 51 10.37 -10.89 9.15
N LEU A 52 10.77 -9.99 8.25
CA LEU A 52 10.10 -9.79 6.97
C LEU A 52 10.56 -10.86 5.99
N LEU A 53 9.61 -11.67 5.53
CA LEU A 53 9.80 -12.61 4.44
C LEU A 53 9.23 -12.00 3.16
N VAL A 54 9.97 -12.15 2.07
CA VAL A 54 9.56 -11.69 0.74
C VAL A 54 9.65 -12.87 -0.22
N GLU A 55 8.54 -13.16 -0.86
CA GLU A 55 8.38 -14.27 -1.81
C GLU A 55 7.92 -13.72 -3.17
N ASP A 56 8.35 -14.34 -4.26
CA ASP A 56 7.84 -13.98 -5.59
C ASP A 56 6.43 -14.59 -5.79
N GLY A 57 5.54 -13.82 -6.42
CA GLY A 57 4.18 -14.24 -6.77
C GLY A 57 3.09 -13.67 -5.86
N ALA A 58 1.91 -14.28 -5.94
CA ALA A 58 0.73 -13.92 -5.16
C ALA A 58 0.13 -15.18 -4.52
N PRO A 59 0.39 -15.43 -3.23
CA PRO A 59 -0.12 -16.62 -2.56
C PRO A 59 -1.63 -16.52 -2.33
N THR A 60 -2.29 -17.66 -2.16
CA THR A 60 -3.76 -17.75 -2.06
C THR A 60 -4.33 -17.14 -0.79
N ASP A 61 -3.52 -16.97 0.25
CA ASP A 61 -3.87 -16.35 1.53
C ASP A 61 -3.51 -14.85 1.58
N ALA A 62 -3.33 -14.22 0.42
CA ALA A 62 -3.23 -12.76 0.31
C ALA A 62 -4.38 -12.09 1.07
N VAL A 63 -4.05 -11.11 1.91
CA VAL A 63 -5.00 -10.28 2.65
C VAL A 63 -5.37 -9.07 1.81
N LEU A 64 -4.35 -8.47 1.20
CA LEU A 64 -4.46 -7.26 0.41
C LEU A 64 -3.42 -7.32 -0.70
N GLN A 65 -3.80 -6.80 -1.86
CA GLN A 65 -2.91 -6.63 -3.00
C GLN A 65 -2.89 -5.15 -3.38
N VAL A 66 -1.70 -4.64 -3.66
CA VAL A 66 -1.45 -3.27 -4.12
C VAL A 66 -0.83 -3.35 -5.50
N SER A 67 -1.43 -2.70 -6.49
CA SER A 67 -0.98 -2.77 -7.88
C SER A 67 -0.73 -1.39 -8.47
N LEU A 68 0.39 -1.25 -9.16
CA LEU A 68 0.83 0.00 -9.77
C LEU A 68 1.84 -0.26 -10.88
N SER A 69 2.06 0.73 -11.74
CA SER A 69 3.09 0.65 -12.78
C SER A 69 4.50 0.77 -12.17
N GLU A 70 5.53 0.29 -12.89
CA GLU A 70 6.92 0.49 -12.47
C GLU A 70 7.30 1.97 -12.38
N ALA A 71 6.77 2.79 -13.30
CA ALA A 71 7.02 4.23 -13.30
C ALA A 71 6.41 4.92 -12.07
N ASP A 72 5.19 4.51 -11.68
CA ASP A 72 4.54 5.01 -10.48
C ASP A 72 5.27 4.54 -9.23
N PHE A 73 5.67 3.26 -9.18
CA PHE A 73 6.45 2.72 -8.08
C PHE A 73 7.76 3.50 -7.87
N ALA A 74 8.52 3.73 -8.95
CA ALA A 74 9.76 4.47 -8.86
C ALA A 74 9.54 5.90 -8.33
N GLU A 75 8.44 6.55 -8.71
CA GLU A 75 8.07 7.85 -8.14
C GLU A 75 7.67 7.74 -6.67
N LEU A 76 6.90 6.71 -6.30
CA LEU A 76 6.53 6.52 -4.90
C LEU A 76 7.76 6.34 -4.02
N ILE A 77 8.77 5.61 -4.50
CA ILE A 77 10.04 5.44 -3.79
C ILE A 77 10.84 6.75 -3.73
N ARG A 78 10.83 7.59 -4.77
CA ARG A 78 11.53 8.90 -4.71
C ARG A 78 10.91 9.83 -3.67
N GLN A 79 9.58 9.89 -3.63
CA GLN A 79 8.84 10.77 -2.73
C GLN A 79 8.79 10.20 -1.30
N GLY A 80 8.64 8.88 -1.17
CA GLY A 80 8.57 8.17 0.10
C GLY A 80 9.91 7.74 0.68
N GLY A 81 10.99 7.79 -0.09
CA GLY A 81 12.34 7.38 0.31
C GLY A 81 12.83 7.99 1.63
N PRO A 82 12.61 9.29 1.89
CA PRO A 82 12.93 9.90 3.19
C PRO A 82 12.28 9.19 4.39
N LEU A 83 11.08 8.60 4.24
CA LEU A 83 10.41 7.85 5.31
C LEU A 83 11.17 6.58 5.71
N PHE A 84 11.88 5.97 4.77
CA PHE A 84 12.76 4.83 5.05
C PHE A 84 14.08 5.28 5.68
N GLU A 85 14.57 6.46 5.34
CA GLU A 85 15.85 6.98 5.85
C GLU A 85 15.73 7.53 7.28
N ASP A 86 14.59 8.13 7.63
CA ASP A 86 14.34 8.71 8.95
C ASP A 86 14.09 7.66 10.05
N GLY A 87 14.04 6.36 9.71
CA GLY A 87 13.96 5.25 10.67
C GLY A 87 12.61 5.11 11.40
N VAL A 88 11.58 5.88 11.02
CA VAL A 88 10.27 5.84 11.66
C VAL A 88 9.40 4.74 11.04
N SER A 89 9.59 3.50 11.49
CA SER A 89 8.88 2.30 11.00
C SER A 89 7.35 2.42 11.06
N ASP A 90 6.81 3.16 12.04
CA ASP A 90 5.36 3.33 12.22
C ASP A 90 4.70 4.17 11.13
N ARG A 91 5.45 4.82 10.23
CA ARG A 91 4.87 5.71 9.19
C ARG A 91 4.80 5.09 7.80
N VAL A 92 5.39 3.91 7.60
CA VAL A 92 5.33 3.25 6.28
C VAL A 92 4.01 2.48 6.17
N LEU A 93 3.12 2.95 5.29
CA LEU A 93 1.81 2.36 5.00
C LEU A 93 1.86 0.84 4.73
N ALA A 94 2.90 0.37 4.03
CA ALA A 94 3.13 -1.04 3.74
C ALA A 94 3.43 -1.88 4.99
N LEU A 95 3.94 -1.27 6.06
CA LEU A 95 4.26 -1.97 7.31
C LEU A 95 3.08 -1.98 8.28
N ARG A 96 2.24 -0.93 8.27
CA ARG A 96 0.99 -0.91 9.04
C ARG A 96 0.05 -2.04 8.63
N SER A 97 -0.05 -2.30 7.32
CA SER A 97 -0.85 -3.39 6.76
C SER A 97 -0.28 -4.79 7.07
N LEU A 98 1.01 -4.91 7.36
CA LEU A 98 1.61 -6.17 7.83
C LEU A 98 1.29 -6.48 9.29
N SER A 99 0.94 -5.46 10.08
CA SER A 99 0.58 -5.57 11.51
C SER A 99 -0.92 -5.75 11.74
N LEU A 100 -1.70 -6.07 10.71
CA LEU A 100 -3.13 -6.37 10.84
C LEU A 100 -3.33 -7.58 11.75
N ASP A 101 -4.30 -7.48 12.67
CA ASP A 101 -4.79 -8.65 13.40
C ASP A 101 -5.61 -9.58 12.49
N ALA A 102 -5.83 -10.82 12.96
CA ALA A 102 -6.52 -11.84 12.19
C ALA A 102 -7.98 -11.49 11.87
N GLU A 103 -8.65 -10.75 12.75
CA GLU A 103 -10.04 -10.35 12.58
C GLU A 103 -10.16 -9.31 11.47
N ARG A 104 -9.35 -8.25 11.52
CA ARG A 104 -9.25 -7.23 10.46
C ARG A 104 -8.85 -7.85 9.13
N ALA A 105 -7.87 -8.77 9.12
CA ALA A 105 -7.49 -9.47 7.91
C ALA A 105 -8.64 -10.31 7.32
N ALA A 106 -9.48 -10.94 8.16
CA ALA A 106 -10.68 -11.63 7.70
C ALA A 106 -11.72 -10.66 7.13
N LEU A 107 -11.93 -9.51 7.78
CA LEU A 107 -12.85 -8.47 7.28
C LEU A 107 -12.42 -7.97 5.91
N ILE A 108 -11.14 -7.64 5.74
CA ILE A 108 -10.59 -7.16 4.46
C ILE A 108 -10.78 -8.20 3.36
N ARG A 109 -10.46 -9.48 3.63
CA ARG A 109 -10.64 -10.55 2.64
C ARG A 109 -12.08 -10.74 2.17
N ASN A 110 -13.06 -10.34 2.98
CA ASN A 110 -14.48 -10.43 2.66
C ASN A 110 -15.03 -9.18 1.96
N VAL A 111 -14.20 -8.14 1.76
CA VAL A 111 -14.61 -6.97 0.99
C VAL A 111 -14.74 -7.35 -0.48
N ASP A 112 -15.94 -7.17 -1.03
CA ASP A 112 -16.21 -7.39 -2.45
C ASP A 112 -15.96 -6.10 -3.25
N GLY A 113 -14.82 -6.04 -3.91
CA GLY A 113 -14.43 -4.96 -4.82
C GLY A 113 -13.10 -4.31 -4.46
N SER A 114 -12.48 -3.72 -5.48
CA SER A 114 -11.20 -2.99 -5.36
C SER A 114 -11.40 -1.48 -5.36
N VAL A 115 -10.38 -0.75 -4.89
CA VAL A 115 -10.36 0.71 -4.86
C VAL A 115 -9.18 1.22 -5.66
N ALA A 116 -9.45 2.05 -6.66
CA ALA A 116 -8.41 2.76 -7.40
C ALA A 116 -8.16 4.14 -6.80
N PHE A 117 -6.89 4.46 -6.55
CA PHE A 117 -6.43 5.78 -6.18
C PHE A 117 -5.87 6.45 -7.43
N GLU A 118 -6.55 7.48 -7.90
CA GLU A 118 -6.10 8.34 -8.99
C GLU A 118 -5.42 9.57 -8.41
N ILE A 119 -4.09 9.55 -8.45
CA ILE A 119 -3.24 10.58 -7.89
C ILE A 119 -2.87 11.53 -9.03
N THR A 120 -3.38 12.75 -8.98
CA THR A 120 -3.20 13.74 -10.05
C THR A 120 -2.06 14.69 -9.76
N GLU A 121 -1.16 14.87 -10.74
CA GLU A 121 -0.05 15.81 -10.70
C GLU A 121 0.07 16.52 -12.05
N GLN A 122 -0.36 17.79 -12.11
CA GLN A 122 -0.46 18.54 -13.37
C GLN A 122 -1.31 17.76 -14.41
N ASP A 123 -0.73 17.38 -15.54
CA ASP A 123 -1.38 16.60 -16.61
C ASP A 123 -1.22 15.08 -16.46
N LEU A 124 -0.50 14.63 -15.43
CA LEU A 124 -0.25 13.22 -15.17
C LEU A 124 -1.26 12.66 -14.16
N VAL A 125 -1.82 11.50 -14.46
CA VAL A 125 -2.63 10.70 -13.52
C VAL A 125 -1.90 9.41 -13.25
N ARG A 126 -1.56 9.18 -11.98
CA ARG A 126 -0.99 7.92 -11.50
C ARG A 126 -2.10 7.08 -10.88
N THR A 127 -2.04 5.77 -11.07
CA THR A 127 -3.06 4.86 -10.55
C THR A 127 -2.45 3.84 -9.62
N LEU A 128 -2.99 3.74 -8.42
CA LEU A 128 -2.68 2.71 -7.44
C LEU A 128 -3.97 1.95 -7.13
N LEU A 129 -3.99 0.64 -7.37
CA LEU A 129 -5.16 -0.20 -7.15
C LEU A 129 -4.97 -1.05 -5.88
N LEU A 130 -5.91 -0.93 -4.93
CA LEU A 130 -6.00 -1.80 -3.78
C LEU A 130 -7.09 -2.86 -4.02
N SER A 131 -6.68 -4.12 -4.02
CA SER A 131 -7.58 -5.27 -4.20
C SER A 131 -7.56 -6.14 -2.93
N PRO A 132 -8.72 -6.41 -2.31
CA PRO A 132 -8.78 -7.29 -1.16
C PRO A 132 -8.56 -8.76 -1.54
N GLY A 133 -7.99 -9.52 -0.61
CA GLY A 133 -7.86 -10.97 -0.73
C GLY A 133 -6.96 -11.41 -1.87
N SER A 134 -7.33 -12.52 -2.50
CA SER A 134 -6.67 -13.11 -3.67
C SER A 134 -7.25 -12.63 -5.01
N LEU A 135 -8.11 -11.59 -5.00
CA LEU A 135 -8.68 -11.02 -6.23
C LEU A 135 -7.55 -10.51 -7.13
N VAL A 136 -7.47 -11.05 -8.35
CA VAL A 136 -6.47 -10.62 -9.34
C VAL A 136 -6.68 -9.14 -9.62
N ALA A 137 -5.67 -8.34 -9.28
CA ALA A 137 -5.73 -6.91 -9.45
C ALA A 137 -5.92 -6.53 -10.93
N GLY A 138 -6.85 -5.62 -11.18
CA GLY A 138 -7.18 -5.13 -12.53
C GLY A 138 -8.02 -6.08 -13.37
N ALA A 139 -8.38 -7.28 -12.87
CA ALA A 139 -9.24 -8.21 -13.60
C ALA A 139 -10.68 -7.70 -13.76
N VAL A 140 -11.13 -6.84 -12.84
CA VAL A 140 -12.42 -6.16 -12.89
C VAL A 140 -12.24 -4.66 -12.64
N PRO A 141 -13.15 -3.80 -13.13
CA PRO A 141 -13.14 -2.37 -12.81
C PRO A 141 -13.19 -2.15 -11.29
N PRO A 142 -12.52 -1.11 -10.77
CA PRO A 142 -12.57 -0.79 -9.36
C PRO A 142 -14.00 -0.48 -8.94
N ALA A 143 -14.41 -1.02 -7.80
CA ALA A 143 -15.71 -0.73 -7.21
C ALA A 143 -15.81 0.73 -6.77
N CYS A 144 -14.68 1.34 -6.38
CA CYS A 144 -14.60 2.76 -6.07
C CYS A 144 -13.31 3.39 -6.61
N THR A 145 -13.41 4.62 -7.13
CA THR A 145 -12.27 5.44 -7.50
C THR A 145 -12.16 6.63 -6.56
N VAL A 146 -11.00 6.79 -5.93
CA VAL A 146 -10.63 7.90 -5.07
C VAL A 146 -9.64 8.77 -5.81
N ARG A 147 -10.03 10.00 -6.14
CA ARG A 147 -9.18 10.97 -6.84
C ARG A 147 -8.71 12.06 -5.89
N LEU A 148 -7.42 12.35 -5.90
CA LEU A 148 -6.79 13.39 -5.09
C LEU A 148 -5.48 13.89 -5.72
N ALA A 149 -5.03 15.09 -5.33
CA ALA A 149 -3.76 15.63 -5.81
C ALA A 149 -2.56 14.87 -5.18
N ALA A 150 -1.45 14.76 -5.92
CA ALA A 150 -0.22 14.14 -5.41
C ALA A 150 0.26 14.77 -4.10
N VAL A 151 0.25 16.10 -4.00
CA VAL A 151 0.62 16.83 -2.78
C VAL A 151 -0.22 16.40 -1.57
N ASP A 152 -1.52 16.15 -1.77
CA ASP A 152 -2.43 15.73 -0.72
C ASP A 152 -2.24 14.25 -0.38
N PHE A 153 -2.03 13.39 -1.38
CA PHE A 153 -1.69 11.98 -1.18
C PHE A 153 -0.43 11.82 -0.32
N TRP A 154 0.62 12.60 -0.61
CA TRP A 154 1.87 12.57 0.15
C TRP A 154 1.75 13.15 1.55
N ALA A 155 0.89 14.14 1.76
CA ALA A 155 0.60 14.65 3.09
C ALA A 155 -0.19 13.62 3.91
N LEU A 156 -1.13 12.90 3.28
CA LEU A 156 -1.88 11.81 3.92
C LEU A 156 -0.99 10.65 4.31
N SER A 157 -0.11 10.19 3.40
CA SER A 157 0.79 9.07 3.69
C SER A 157 1.78 9.39 4.83
N ARG A 158 2.06 10.67 5.07
CA ARG A 158 2.90 11.14 6.18
C ARG A 158 2.12 11.46 7.46
N GLY A 159 0.79 11.41 7.42
CA GLY A 159 -0.08 11.81 8.53
C GLY A 159 -0.12 13.32 8.78
N GLU A 160 0.29 14.13 7.82
CA GLU A 160 0.31 15.60 7.91
C GLU A 160 -1.07 16.23 7.66
N LYS A 161 -1.98 15.48 7.02
CA LYS A 161 -3.36 15.90 6.78
C LYS A 161 -4.34 14.83 7.19
N ASN A 162 -5.55 15.25 7.54
CA ASN A 162 -6.65 14.35 7.83
C ASN A 162 -7.43 14.02 6.53
N PRO A 163 -7.68 12.74 6.23
CA PRO A 163 -8.44 12.35 5.03
C PRO A 163 -9.90 12.85 5.06
N PHE A 164 -10.52 12.94 6.23
CA PHE A 164 -11.87 13.47 6.38
C PHE A 164 -11.94 14.96 6.05
N GLU A 165 -10.95 15.76 6.48
CA GLU A 165 -10.87 17.18 6.13
C GLU A 165 -10.72 17.38 4.62
N LEU A 166 -9.83 16.61 3.98
CA LEU A 166 -9.64 16.69 2.53
C LEU A 166 -10.88 16.25 1.74
N LEU A 167 -11.66 15.30 2.26
CA LEU A 167 -12.95 14.90 1.70
C LEU A 167 -14.00 16.02 1.83
N MET A 168 -14.10 16.64 3.02
CA MET A 168 -15.03 17.75 3.26
C MET A 168 -14.67 19.00 2.43
N ASP A 169 -13.39 19.25 2.22
CA ASP A 169 -12.86 20.30 1.34
C ASP A 169 -13.06 20.01 -0.16
N GLY A 170 -13.52 18.81 -0.52
CA GLY A 170 -13.70 18.37 -1.91
C GLY A 170 -12.40 18.10 -2.67
N LYS A 171 -11.26 18.02 -1.97
CA LYS A 171 -9.93 17.68 -2.52
C LYS A 171 -9.78 16.17 -2.74
N ILE A 172 -10.44 15.36 -1.92
CA ILE A 172 -10.69 13.95 -2.20
C ILE A 172 -12.06 13.84 -2.85
N ARG A 173 -12.11 13.19 -4.02
CA ARG A 173 -13.36 12.87 -4.71
C ARG A 173 -13.51 11.36 -4.82
N MET A 174 -14.64 10.84 -4.37
CA MET A 174 -14.93 9.41 -4.42
C MET A 174 -16.06 9.15 -5.42
N GLN A 175 -15.87 8.17 -6.29
CA GLN A 175 -16.86 7.73 -7.26
C GLN A 175 -17.08 6.22 -7.14
N GLY A 176 -18.34 5.77 -7.17
CA GLY A 176 -18.69 4.35 -7.04
C GLY A 176 -19.08 3.94 -5.61
N ARG A 177 -18.75 2.71 -5.24
CA ARG A 177 -19.10 2.06 -3.96
C ARG A 177 -18.24 2.56 -2.80
N MET A 178 -18.66 3.66 -2.17
CA MET A 178 -17.95 4.27 -1.04
C MET A 178 -17.81 3.32 0.16
N ASP A 179 -18.73 2.38 0.35
CA ASP A 179 -18.65 1.32 1.37
C ASP A 179 -17.37 0.48 1.25
N VAL A 180 -16.95 0.15 0.03
CA VAL A 180 -15.70 -0.59 -0.24
C VAL A 180 -14.49 0.26 0.13
N ALA A 181 -14.50 1.54 -0.24
CA ALA A 181 -13.40 2.45 0.08
C ALA A 181 -13.26 2.70 1.59
N MET A 182 -14.37 2.81 2.32
CA MET A 182 -14.36 2.95 3.78
C MET A 182 -13.91 1.66 4.47
N ALA A 183 -14.29 0.49 3.96
CA ALA A 183 -13.82 -0.78 4.49
C ALA A 183 -12.29 -0.92 4.35
N LEU A 184 -11.75 -0.56 3.19
CA LEU A 184 -10.30 -0.63 2.94
C LEU A 184 -9.51 0.56 3.52
N SER A 185 -10.14 1.70 3.81
CA SER A 185 -9.45 2.82 4.48
C SER A 185 -9.02 2.48 5.90
N SER A 186 -9.70 1.53 6.56
CA SER A 186 -9.29 1.02 7.88
C SER A 186 -7.87 0.42 7.88
N VAL A 187 -7.39 -0.03 6.72
CA VAL A 187 -6.02 -0.54 6.51
C VAL A 187 -4.99 0.58 6.38
N LEU A 188 -5.44 1.77 5.96
CA LEU A 188 -4.60 2.92 5.63
C LEU A 188 -4.45 3.90 6.80
N VAL A 189 -5.44 3.96 7.70
CA VAL A 189 -5.56 5.02 8.74
C VAL A 189 -5.39 4.48 10.18
N GLY A 190 -5.00 3.20 10.33
CA GLY A 190 -4.76 2.57 11.65
C GLY A 190 -3.46 2.97 12.30
#